data_AF-A0A519L1U6-F1
#
_entry.id   AF-A0A519L1U6-F1
#
_cell.length_a   1.000
_cell.length_b   1.000
_cell.length_c   1.000
_cell.angle_alpha   90.00
_cell.angle_beta   90.00
_cell.angle_gamma   90.00
#
_symmetry.space_group_name_H-M   'P 1'
#
loop_
_entity.id
_entity.type
_entity.pdbx_description
1 polymer ?
#
loop_
_entity_poly.entity_id
_entity_poly.type
_entity_poly.pdbx_seq_one_letter_code
_entity_poly.pdbx_strand_id
1 'polypeptide(L)'
;MPVLSISHVTTYRYRQPVSFDEHRIMVRPLESYDQRLIDAELVITPEPSELRWVQDVFGNAVGIARFDRRATELRFDSRVSMEHTPVEPERIDIEAYARDYPFTYSSEDMPDLLRSIERQHHDPFRQIDHWARTFLDKDSRTGTLRLLSDMTRAIKR
;
A
#
# COMPACT_ATOMS: atom_id res chain seq x y z
N MET A 1 -19.61 6.33 11.69
CA MET A 1 -18.36 6.30 10.93
C MET A 1 -17.23 6.28 11.95
N PRO A 2 -16.44 5.20 12.05
CA PRO A 2 -15.32 5.16 12.98
C PRO A 2 -14.24 6.14 12.52
N VAL A 3 -13.72 6.92 13.48
CA VAL A 3 -12.53 7.74 13.29
C VAL A 3 -11.33 6.91 13.75
N LEU A 4 -10.39 6.69 12.85
CA LEU A 4 -9.12 6.04 13.14
C LEU A 4 -8.06 7.10 13.43
N SER A 5 -7.31 6.89 14.51
CA SER A 5 -6.11 7.67 14.83
C SER A 5 -4.89 6.78 14.69
N ILE A 6 -3.99 7.14 13.78
CA ILE A 6 -2.78 6.39 13.46
C ILE A 6 -1.58 7.21 13.94
N SER A 7 -0.68 6.56 14.70
CA SER A 7 0.60 7.11 15.10
C SER A 7 1.71 6.19 14.57
N HIS A 8 2.54 6.73 13.68
CA HIS A 8 3.67 6.03 13.10
C HIS A 8 4.96 6.75 13.46
N VAL A 9 5.82 6.05 14.19
CA VAL A 9 7.14 6.57 14.57
C VAL A 9 8.22 5.65 14.04
N THR A 10 9.13 6.20 13.24
CA THR A 10 10.36 5.49 12.84
C THR A 10 11.56 6.27 13.34
N THR A 11 12.50 5.59 13.98
CA THR A 11 13.72 6.20 14.50
C THR A 11 14.94 5.40 14.06
N TYR A 12 15.80 6.05 13.28
CA TYR A 12 17.12 5.56 12.90
C TYR A 12 18.16 6.15 13.84
N ARG A 13 19.02 5.30 14.40
CA ARG A 13 20.11 5.72 15.29
C ARG A 13 21.45 5.30 14.74
N TYR A 14 22.38 6.24 14.74
CA TYR A 14 23.71 6.10 14.18
C TYR A 14 24.76 6.28 15.26
N ARG A 15 25.83 5.48 15.17
CA ARG A 15 26.94 5.54 16.14
C ARG A 15 27.71 6.87 16.09
N GLN A 16 27.69 7.55 14.96
CA GLN A 16 28.35 8.84 14.72
C GLN A 16 27.45 9.75 13.88
N PRO A 17 27.65 11.08 13.89
CA PRO A 17 26.86 11.99 13.07
C PRO A 17 27.02 11.70 11.58
N VAL A 18 25.91 11.42 10.90
CA VAL A 18 25.85 11.17 9.44
C VAL A 18 25.12 12.32 8.75
N SER A 19 25.43 12.54 7.48
CA SER A 19 24.62 13.39 6.60
C SER A 19 23.45 12.58 6.04
N PHE A 20 22.34 13.24 5.74
CA PHE A 20 21.17 12.61 5.13
C PHE A 20 20.98 13.15 3.72
N ASP A 21 20.86 12.26 2.75
CA ASP A 21 20.42 12.62 1.40
C ASP A 21 18.91 12.89 1.36
N GLU A 22 18.37 13.12 0.16
CA GLU A 22 16.94 13.31 -0.05
C GLU A 22 16.14 12.09 0.44
N HIS A 23 15.17 12.33 1.33
CA HIS A 23 14.27 11.31 1.83
C HIS A 23 12.89 11.44 1.17
N ARG A 24 12.38 10.33 0.65
CA ARG A 24 11.01 10.21 0.13
C ARG A 24 10.16 9.48 1.16
N ILE A 25 9.15 10.16 1.68
CA ILE A 25 8.39 9.76 2.86
C ILE A 25 6.93 9.58 2.44
N MET A 26 6.40 8.36 2.63
CA MET A 26 5.04 7.97 2.24
C MET A 26 4.25 7.53 3.49
N VAL A 27 3.97 8.48 4.38
CA VAL A 27 3.30 8.22 5.68
C VAL A 27 1.91 8.85 5.76
N ARG A 28 1.51 9.67 4.79
CA ARG A 28 0.14 10.18 4.66
C ARG A 28 -0.69 9.11 3.92
N PRO A 29 -1.78 8.61 4.53
CA PRO A 29 -2.67 7.66 3.86
C PRO A 29 -3.24 8.20 2.55
N LEU A 30 -3.49 7.28 1.61
CA LEU A 30 -4.23 7.57 0.40
C LEU A 30 -5.70 7.80 0.74
N GLU A 31 -6.30 8.85 0.17
CA GLU A 31 -7.73 9.09 0.29
C GLU A 31 -8.47 8.32 -0.81
N SER A 32 -9.62 7.77 -0.47
CA SER A 32 -10.41 6.91 -1.35
C SER A 32 -11.90 7.08 -1.03
N TYR A 33 -12.75 6.42 -1.80
CA TYR A 33 -14.20 6.43 -1.60
C TYR A 33 -14.62 6.05 -0.17
N ASP A 34 -13.91 5.10 0.44
CA ASP A 34 -14.17 4.58 1.79
C ASP A 34 -13.29 5.22 2.88
N GLN A 35 -12.37 6.12 2.51
CA GLN A 35 -11.34 6.68 3.39
C GLN A 35 -11.19 8.19 3.20
N ARG A 36 -11.56 8.96 4.23
CA ARG A 36 -11.45 10.42 4.23
C ARG A 36 -10.45 10.89 5.27
N LEU A 37 -9.42 11.62 4.85
CA LEU A 37 -8.45 12.20 5.78
C LEU A 37 -9.09 13.37 6.54
N ILE A 38 -8.96 13.39 7.87
CA ILE A 38 -9.38 14.52 8.70
C ILE A 38 -8.18 15.42 8.96
N ASP A 39 -7.07 14.85 9.41
CA ASP A 39 -5.84 15.57 9.73
C ASP A 39 -4.61 14.68 9.52
N ALA A 40 -3.48 15.29 9.14
CA ALA A 40 -2.19 14.62 9.03
C ALA A 40 -1.04 15.55 9.38
N GLU A 41 -0.26 15.14 10.37
CA GLU A 41 0.94 15.82 10.84
C GLU A 41 2.16 14.93 10.58
N LEU A 42 3.27 15.56 10.19
CA LEU A 42 4.58 14.92 10.06
C LEU A 42 5.63 15.82 10.71
N VAL A 43 6.23 15.33 11.80
CA VAL A 43 7.38 15.95 12.45
C VAL A 43 8.62 15.13 12.14
N ILE A 44 9.67 15.80 11.69
CA ILE A 44 10.95 15.18 11.32
C ILE A 44 12.03 15.76 12.22
N THR A 45 12.85 14.89 12.83
CA THR A 45 13.98 15.28 13.67
C THR A 45 15.26 14.60 13.15
N PRO A 46 16.33 15.33 12.80
CA PRO A 46 16.39 16.79 12.70
C PRO A 46 15.34 17.37 11.75
N GLU A 47 14.81 18.54 12.07
CA GLU A 47 14.06 19.39 11.14
C GLU A 47 14.85 19.53 9.83
N PRO A 48 14.21 19.25 8.68
CA PRO A 48 14.80 19.33 7.36
C PRO A 48 15.01 20.79 6.94
N SER A 49 15.98 21.03 6.07
CA SER A 49 16.19 22.34 5.45
C SER A 49 15.09 22.68 4.44
N GLU A 50 14.47 21.66 3.86
CA GLU A 50 13.34 21.77 2.93
C GLU A 50 12.43 20.55 3.09
N LEU A 51 11.12 20.78 3.13
CA LEU A 51 10.10 19.75 3.01
C LEU A 51 9.06 20.20 1.98
N ARG A 52 8.93 19.44 0.90
CA ARG A 52 7.90 19.67 -0.12
C ARG A 52 7.07 18.42 -0.34
N TRP A 53 5.80 18.61 -0.67
CA TRP A 53 4.88 17.52 -0.98
C TRP A 53 4.64 17.43 -2.47
N VAL A 54 4.63 16.20 -2.98
CA VAL A 54 4.22 15.91 -4.36
C VAL A 54 3.23 14.75 -4.37
N GLN A 55 2.38 14.73 -5.38
CA GLN A 55 1.54 13.58 -5.68
C GLN A 55 2.19 12.78 -6.81
N ASP A 56 2.39 11.47 -6.61
CA ASP A 56 2.91 10.59 -7.66
C ASP A 56 1.80 10.11 -8.61
N VAL A 57 2.19 9.32 -9.62
CA VAL A 57 1.26 8.78 -10.64
C VAL A 57 0.25 7.78 -10.07
N PHE A 58 0.47 7.26 -8.86
CA PHE A 58 -0.45 6.37 -8.16
C PHE A 58 -1.34 7.11 -7.17
N GLY A 59 -1.22 8.45 -7.08
CA GLY A 59 -1.99 9.28 -6.16
C GLY A 59 -1.40 9.38 -4.75
N ASN A 60 -0.24 8.78 -4.48
CA ASN A 60 0.37 8.87 -3.15
C ASN A 60 0.89 10.28 -2.88
N ALA A 61 0.66 10.77 -1.66
CA ALA A 61 1.30 11.98 -1.16
C ALA A 61 2.72 11.66 -0.65
N VAL A 62 3.73 12.09 -1.39
CA VAL A 62 5.14 11.86 -1.09
C VAL A 62 5.76 13.14 -0.52
N GLY A 63 6.16 13.09 0.74
CA GLY A 63 6.97 14.11 1.37
C GLY A 63 8.43 13.95 0.97
N ILE A 64 9.00 14.98 0.34
CA ILE A 64 10.41 15.02 -0.08
C ILE A 64 11.14 15.95 0.88
N ALA A 65 11.99 15.38 1.72
CA ALA A 65 12.76 16.09 2.73
C ALA A 65 14.25 16.14 2.38
N ARG A 66 14.87 17.30 2.53
CA ARG A 66 16.31 17.51 2.40
C ARG A 66 16.90 18.04 3.70
N PHE A 67 18.18 17.73 3.94
CA PHE A 67 18.85 18.05 5.19
C PHE A 67 20.21 18.70 4.88
N ASP A 68 20.58 19.68 5.70
CA ASP A 68 21.84 20.43 5.61
C ASP A 68 22.76 20.20 6.83
N ARG A 69 22.31 19.40 7.79
CA ARG A 69 23.01 19.11 9.04
C ARG A 69 23.23 17.63 9.28
N ARG A 70 24.32 17.34 9.97
CA ARG A 70 24.65 15.98 10.42
C ARG A 70 23.98 15.70 11.76
N ALA A 71 23.45 14.48 11.93
CA ALA A 71 22.89 14.04 13.21
C ALA A 71 23.17 12.56 13.47
N THR A 72 23.09 12.17 14.74
CA THR A 72 23.17 10.76 15.18
C THR A 72 21.81 10.08 15.22
N GLU A 73 20.72 10.82 15.00
CA GLU A 73 19.36 10.31 14.98
C GLU A 73 18.59 10.93 13.81
N LEU A 74 17.78 10.12 13.14
CA LEU A 74 16.75 10.57 12.21
C LEU A 74 15.42 9.95 12.62
N ARG A 75 14.45 10.78 12.96
CA ARG A 75 13.13 10.39 13.43
C ARG A 75 12.05 10.99 12.52
N PHE A 76 11.12 10.14 12.12
CA PHE A 76 9.86 10.53 11.48
C PHE A 76 8.73 10.19 12.45
N ASP A 77 7.96 11.19 12.85
CA ASP A 77 6.79 11.07 13.73
C ASP A 77 5.57 11.57 12.96
N SER A 78 4.72 10.63 12.52
CA SER A 78 3.51 10.93 11.77
C SER A 78 2.29 10.61 12.60
N ARG A 79 1.36 11.56 12.64
CA ARG A 79 0.06 11.41 13.30
C ARG A 79 -1.02 11.71 12.29
N VAL A 80 -2.00 10.82 12.21
CA VAL A 80 -3.06 10.92 11.23
C VAL A 80 -4.38 10.61 11.91
N SER A 81 -5.41 11.39 11.58
CA SER A 81 -6.80 11.05 11.89
C SER A 81 -7.60 10.95 10.59
N MET A 82 -8.41 9.91 10.47
CA MET A 82 -9.20 9.67 9.27
C MET A 82 -10.52 8.97 9.57
N GLU A 83 -11.54 9.23 8.77
CA GLU A 83 -12.76 8.43 8.73
C GLU A 83 -12.53 7.24 7.81
N HIS A 84 -12.92 6.06 8.28
CA HIS A 84 -12.86 4.85 7.47
C HIS A 84 -14.21 4.16 7.49
N THR A 85 -14.81 3.98 6.33
CA THR A 85 -16.11 3.32 6.16
C THR A 85 -15.95 2.16 5.19
N PRO A 86 -15.28 1.07 5.62
CA PRO A 86 -14.99 -0.05 4.73
C PRO A 86 -16.29 -0.70 4.24
N VAL A 87 -16.26 -1.20 3.00
CA VAL A 87 -17.33 -2.06 2.49
C VAL A 87 -17.18 -3.44 3.13
N GLU A 88 -18.25 -3.95 3.74
CA GLU A 88 -18.29 -5.31 4.26
C GLU A 88 -17.98 -6.32 3.15
N PRO A 89 -17.10 -7.32 3.35
CA PRO A 89 -16.74 -8.27 2.31
C PRO A 89 -17.94 -8.92 1.62
N GLU A 90 -19.01 -9.23 2.36
CA GLU A 90 -20.23 -9.85 1.83
C GLU A 90 -21.05 -8.92 0.92
N ARG A 91 -20.74 -7.62 0.92
CA ARG A 91 -21.38 -6.59 0.09
C ARG A 91 -20.56 -6.20 -1.14
N ILE A 92 -19.37 -6.78 -1.30
CA ILE A 92 -18.55 -6.55 -2.49
C ILE A 92 -19.23 -7.27 -3.67
N ASP A 93 -19.82 -6.49 -4.57
CA ASP A 93 -20.38 -7.02 -5.81
C ASP A 93 -19.26 -7.20 -6.84
N ILE A 94 -19.21 -8.41 -7.41
CA ILE A 94 -18.27 -8.74 -8.47
C ILE A 94 -19.07 -8.93 -9.76
N GLU A 95 -18.61 -8.25 -10.80
CA GLU A 95 -19.13 -8.37 -12.16
C GLU A 95 -19.31 -9.83 -12.56
N ALA A 96 -20.43 -10.12 -13.24
CA ALA A 96 -20.85 -11.50 -13.50
C ALA A 96 -19.75 -12.33 -14.20
N TYR A 97 -18.97 -11.72 -15.10
CA TYR A 97 -17.89 -12.39 -15.82
C TYR A 97 -16.68 -12.75 -14.92
N ALA A 98 -16.51 -12.06 -13.80
CA ALA A 98 -15.37 -12.18 -12.90
C ALA A 98 -15.69 -12.93 -11.59
N ARG A 99 -16.94 -13.37 -11.38
CA ARG A 99 -17.37 -14.06 -10.16
C ARG A 99 -16.56 -15.31 -9.83
N ASP A 100 -16.14 -16.02 -10.87
CA ASP A 100 -15.38 -17.26 -10.75
C ASP A 100 -14.05 -17.14 -11.49
N TYR A 101 -12.96 -17.53 -10.84
CA TYR A 101 -11.64 -17.68 -11.42
C TYR A 101 -11.48 -19.04 -12.13
N PRO A 102 -10.82 -19.10 -13.32
CA PRO A 102 -10.24 -17.98 -14.06
C PRO A 102 -11.25 -17.24 -14.95
N PHE A 103 -11.08 -15.92 -15.10
CA PHE A 103 -11.85 -15.07 -16.00
C PHE A 103 -10.91 -14.22 -16.87
N THR A 104 -11.47 -13.45 -17.82
CA THR A 104 -10.72 -12.55 -18.70
C THR A 104 -11.39 -11.18 -18.69
N TYR A 105 -10.58 -10.12 -18.63
CA TYR A 105 -11.05 -8.74 -18.73
C TYR A 105 -11.53 -8.42 -20.14
N SER A 106 -12.33 -7.36 -20.28
CA SER A 106 -12.78 -6.90 -21.60
C SER A 106 -11.59 -6.41 -22.43
N SER A 107 -11.71 -6.46 -23.77
CA SER A 107 -10.69 -5.89 -24.66
C SER A 107 -10.50 -4.38 -24.47
N GLU A 108 -11.48 -3.70 -23.91
CA GLU A 108 -11.45 -2.26 -23.62
C GLU A 108 -10.59 -1.96 -22.39
N ASP A 109 -10.62 -2.81 -21.36
CA ASP A 109 -9.82 -2.63 -20.13
C ASP A 109 -8.36 -3.10 -20.29
N MET A 110 -8.13 -4.05 -21.21
CA MET A 110 -6.83 -4.69 -21.37
C MET A 110 -5.64 -3.73 -21.60
N PRO A 111 -5.76 -2.65 -22.41
CA PRO A 111 -4.67 -1.68 -22.58
C PRO A 111 -4.18 -1.07 -21.26
N ASP A 112 -5.09 -0.79 -20.33
CA ASP A 112 -4.77 -0.17 -19.04
C ASP A 112 -4.26 -1.21 -18.02
N LEU A 113 -4.77 -2.44 -18.09
CA LEU A 113 -4.43 -3.50 -17.14
C LEU A 113 -3.15 -4.27 -17.48
N LEU A 114 -2.67 -4.20 -18.73
CA LEU A 114 -1.63 -5.09 -19.25
C LEU A 114 -0.34 -5.06 -18.41
N ARG A 115 0.07 -3.88 -17.96
CA ARG A 115 1.27 -3.69 -17.11
C ARG A 115 1.08 -4.18 -15.68
N SER A 116 -0.15 -4.17 -15.18
CA SER A 116 -0.50 -4.67 -13.84
C SER A 116 -0.62 -6.19 -13.79
N ILE A 117 -0.98 -6.82 -14.92
CA ILE A 117 -1.06 -8.29 -15.05
C ILE A 117 0.33 -8.92 -15.22
N GLU A 118 1.28 -8.18 -15.80
CA GLU A 118 2.63 -8.68 -16.03
C GLU A 118 3.36 -8.97 -14.70
N ARG A 119 3.94 -10.16 -14.60
CA ARG A 119 4.76 -10.55 -13.45
C ARG A 119 6.06 -9.75 -13.45
N GLN A 120 6.15 -8.75 -12.57
CA GLN A 120 7.34 -7.88 -12.48
C GLN A 120 8.54 -8.55 -11.80
N HIS A 121 8.31 -9.62 -11.03
CA HIS A 121 9.36 -10.36 -10.33
C HIS A 121 9.48 -11.79 -10.86
N HIS A 122 10.72 -12.22 -11.07
CA HIS A 122 11.01 -13.59 -11.46
C HIS A 122 10.71 -14.56 -10.29
N ASP A 123 10.01 -15.65 -10.60
CA ASP A 123 9.78 -16.77 -9.68
C ASP A 123 10.35 -18.06 -10.28
N PRO A 124 11.69 -18.21 -10.35
CA PRO A 124 12.32 -19.33 -11.05
C PRO A 124 11.99 -20.69 -10.43
N PHE A 125 11.71 -20.72 -9.12
CA PHE A 125 11.36 -21.92 -8.37
C PHE A 125 9.85 -22.13 -8.22
N ARG A 126 9.02 -21.27 -8.85
CA ARG A 126 7.55 -21.32 -8.78
C ARG A 126 7.00 -21.33 -7.36
N GLN A 127 7.69 -20.72 -6.41
CA GLN A 127 7.27 -20.73 -5.00
C GLN A 127 5.96 -19.96 -4.81
N ILE A 128 5.84 -18.80 -5.45
CA ILE A 128 4.64 -17.97 -5.38
C ILE A 128 3.52 -18.62 -6.19
N ASP A 129 3.83 -19.18 -7.36
CA ASP A 129 2.85 -19.91 -8.18
C ASP A 129 2.27 -21.12 -7.43
N HIS A 130 3.12 -21.94 -6.79
CA HIS A 130 2.68 -23.09 -5.99
C HIS A 130 1.85 -22.66 -4.79
N TRP A 131 2.27 -21.63 -4.05
CA TRP A 131 1.52 -21.08 -2.93
C TRP A 131 0.14 -20.56 -3.38
N ALA A 132 0.07 -19.75 -4.44
CA ALA A 132 -1.19 -19.22 -4.93
C ALA A 132 -2.17 -20.34 -5.37
N ARG A 133 -1.65 -21.42 -5.96
CA ARG A 133 -2.46 -22.58 -6.37
C ARG A 133 -3.10 -23.34 -5.21
N THR A 134 -2.60 -23.21 -3.97
CA THR A 134 -3.19 -23.93 -2.82
C THR A 134 -4.59 -23.41 -2.46
N PHE A 135 -4.95 -22.22 -2.94
CA PHE A 135 -6.25 -21.59 -2.69
C PHE A 135 -7.29 -21.91 -3.77
N LEU A 136 -6.89 -22.60 -4.86
CA LEU A 136 -7.77 -22.98 -5.95
C LEU A 136 -8.54 -24.25 -5.61
N ASP A 137 -9.81 -24.28 -6.03
CA ASP A 137 -10.60 -25.50 -6.02
C ASP A 137 -10.06 -26.48 -7.08
N LYS A 138 -9.92 -27.76 -6.70
CA LYS A 138 -9.34 -28.78 -7.58
C LYS A 138 -10.31 -29.25 -8.66
N ASP A 139 -11.60 -29.26 -8.32
CA ASP A 139 -12.65 -29.92 -9.11
C ASP A 139 -13.68 -28.92 -9.69
N SER A 140 -13.52 -27.62 -9.42
CA SER A 140 -14.44 -26.58 -9.88
C SER A 140 -13.73 -25.25 -10.13
N ARG A 141 -14.45 -24.32 -10.76
CA ARG A 141 -14.03 -22.92 -10.75
C ARG A 141 -14.03 -22.40 -9.31
N THR A 142 -13.14 -21.46 -9.01
CA THR A 142 -12.95 -20.92 -7.66
C THR A 142 -13.61 -19.56 -7.57
N GLY A 143 -14.51 -19.33 -6.61
CA GLY A 143 -15.12 -18.01 -6.41
C GLY A 143 -14.05 -16.95 -6.15
N THR A 144 -14.00 -15.91 -6.99
CA THR A 144 -12.91 -14.92 -7.01
C THR A 144 -12.78 -14.17 -5.68
N LEU A 145 -13.90 -13.71 -5.11
CA LEU A 145 -13.86 -13.01 -3.81
C LEU A 145 -13.29 -13.89 -2.70
N ARG A 146 -13.72 -15.16 -2.67
CA ARG A 146 -13.24 -16.14 -1.70
C ARG A 146 -11.75 -16.38 -1.86
N LEU A 147 -11.28 -16.59 -3.10
CA LEU A 147 -9.87 -16.77 -3.43
C LEU A 147 -9.02 -15.61 -2.90
N LEU A 148 -9.36 -14.37 -3.25
CA LEU A 148 -8.60 -13.19 -2.83
C LEU A 148 -8.66 -12.97 -1.31
N SER A 149 -9.80 -13.22 -0.69
CA SER A 149 -9.98 -13.13 0.77
C SER A 149 -9.13 -14.16 1.51
N ASP A 150 -9.14 -15.41 1.05
CA ASP A 150 -8.38 -16.51 1.65
C ASP A 150 -6.87 -16.28 1.51
N MET A 151 -6.42 -15.81 0.34
CA MET A 151 -5.02 -15.41 0.12
C MET A 151 -4.60 -14.29 1.07
N THR A 152 -5.43 -13.25 1.21
CA THR A 152 -5.15 -12.11 2.10
C THR A 152 -5.04 -12.55 3.56
N ARG A 153 -5.95 -13.43 4.01
CA ARG A 153 -5.92 -13.97 5.38
C ARG A 153 -4.73 -14.90 5.65
N ALA A 154 -4.18 -15.55 4.61
CA ALA A 154 -3.04 -16.44 4.74
C ALA A 154 -1.69 -15.70 4.87
N ILE A 155 -1.61 -14.44 4.42
CA ILE A 155 -0.42 -13.60 4.59
C ILE A 155 -0.33 -13.22 6.08
N LYS A 156 0.58 -13.88 6.79
CA LYS A 156 0.90 -13.56 8.19
C LYS A 156 1.90 -12.41 8.23
N ARG A 157 1.66 -11.44 9.12
CA ARG A 157 2.63 -10.40 9.47
C ARG A 157 3.76 -10.95 10.32
#